data_AF-A0A920PDQ1-F1
#
_entry.id   AF-A0A920PDQ1-F1
#
_cell.length_a   1.000
_cell.length_b   1.000
_cell.length_c   1.000
_cell.angle_alpha   90.00
_cell.angle_beta   90.00
_cell.angle_gamma   90.00
#
_symmetry.space_group_name_H-M   'P 1'
#
loop_
_entity.id
_entity.type
_entity.pdbx_description
1 polymer ?
#
loop_
_entity_poly.entity_id
_entity_poly.type
_entity_poly.pdbx_seq_one_letter_code
_entity_poly.pdbx_strand_id
1 'polypeptide(L)'
;MVIDLLRVLTPVINSSFFYSESGQDWHHFSPLIKGMLDNYDHKIAYVSSGPNDPGLRLKDNKLTTYFIGSGVFRILFFQYLDTALCYSQ
;
A
#
# COMPACT_ATOMS: atom_id res chain seq x y z
N MET A 1 7.94 -10.71 0.31
CA MET A 1 8.42 -9.87 1.43
C MET A 1 9.65 -9.05 1.06
N VAL A 2 10.87 -9.58 0.95
CA VAL A 2 12.07 -8.74 0.62
C VAL A 2 11.96 -8.09 -0.77
N ILE A 3 11.52 -8.85 -1.77
CA ILE A 3 11.29 -8.34 -3.12
C ILE A 3 10.18 -7.27 -3.12
N ASP A 4 9.11 -7.49 -2.36
CA ASP A 4 8.01 -6.52 -2.25
C ASP A 4 8.43 -5.25 -1.53
N LEU A 5 9.30 -5.37 -0.52
CA LEU A 5 9.92 -4.22 0.15
C LEU A 5 10.78 -3.41 -0.83
N LEU A 6 11.60 -4.04 -1.66
CA LEU A 6 12.40 -3.31 -2.65
C LEU A 6 11.52 -2.66 -3.74
N ARG A 7 10.46 -3.34 -4.19
CA ARG A 7 9.52 -2.82 -5.20
C ARG A 7 8.70 -1.65 -4.70
N VAL A 8 8.25 -1.68 -3.43
CA VAL A 8 7.49 -0.57 -2.85
C VAL A 8 8.38 0.64 -2.59
N LEU A 9 9.68 0.42 -2.31
CA LEU A 9 10.67 1.47 -2.09
C LEU A 9 11.22 2.08 -3.38
N THR A 10 11.01 1.45 -4.54
CA THR A 10 11.24 2.12 -5.82
C THR A 10 10.06 3.05 -6.11
N PRO A 11 10.22 4.39 -6.01
CA PRO A 11 9.11 5.31 -6.23
C PRO A 11 8.63 5.18 -7.67
N VAL A 12 7.38 4.75 -7.84
CA VAL A 12 6.68 4.93 -9.10
C VAL A 12 6.22 6.39 -9.11
N ILE A 13 6.83 7.19 -10.00
CA ILE A 13 6.45 8.57 -10.27
C ILE A 13 4.92 8.64 -10.42
N ASN A 14 4.25 9.48 -9.61
CA ASN A 14 2.79 9.64 -9.53
C ASN A 14 2.02 8.45 -8.91
N SER A 15 2.50 7.85 -7.81
CA SER A 15 1.71 6.86 -7.05
C SER A 15 1.39 7.34 -5.64
N SER A 16 0.12 7.21 -5.23
CA SER A 16 -0.30 7.44 -3.85
C SER A 16 -0.17 6.16 -3.03
N PHE A 17 0.39 6.26 -1.82
CA PHE A 17 0.62 5.11 -0.96
C PHE A 17 -0.41 5.04 0.16
N PHE A 18 -1.06 3.89 0.28
CA PHE A 18 -1.91 3.51 1.41
C PHE A 18 -1.21 2.40 2.16
N TYR A 19 -0.86 2.68 3.41
CA TYR A 19 -0.27 1.71 4.31
C TYR A 19 -1.30 1.27 5.35
N SER A 20 -1.39 -0.04 5.54
CA SER A 20 -2.23 -0.72 6.52
C SER A 20 -1.36 -1.54 7.47
N GLU A 21 -1.43 -1.27 8.78
CA GLU A 21 -0.79 -2.13 9.75
C GLU A 21 -1.52 -3.48 9.89
N SER A 22 -2.84 -3.50 9.76
CA SER A 22 -3.67 -4.66 9.98
C SER A 22 -4.85 -4.77 9.01
N GLY A 23 -5.36 -5.99 8.80
CA GLY A 23 -6.54 -6.19 7.94
C GLY A 23 -7.82 -5.46 8.39
N GLN A 24 -7.85 -4.86 9.60
CA GLN A 24 -8.98 -4.08 10.08
C GLN A 24 -9.06 -2.70 9.38
N ASP A 25 -7.90 -2.15 9.01
CA ASP A 25 -7.77 -0.83 8.39
C ASP A 25 -8.38 -0.82 6.97
N TRP A 26 -8.51 -2.01 6.36
CA TRP A 26 -9.19 -2.19 5.08
C TRP A 26 -10.63 -1.68 5.09
N HIS A 27 -11.36 -1.79 6.21
CA HIS A 27 -12.73 -1.29 6.29
C HIS A 27 -12.80 0.22 6.07
N HIS A 28 -11.78 0.96 6.52
CA HIS A 28 -11.66 2.40 6.33
C HIS A 28 -11.10 2.75 4.95
N PHE A 29 -10.11 2.00 4.46
CA PHE A 29 -9.45 2.30 3.18
C PHE A 29 -10.24 1.86 1.95
N SER A 30 -10.99 0.76 2.02
CA SER A 30 -11.77 0.20 0.90
C SER A 30 -12.63 1.24 0.16
N PRO A 31 -13.50 2.04 0.82
CA PRO A 31 -14.32 3.02 0.11
C PRO A 31 -13.49 4.13 -0.54
N LEU A 32 -12.41 4.55 0.10
CA LEU A 32 -11.56 5.63 -0.40
C LEU A 32 -10.72 5.16 -1.60
N ILE A 33 -10.08 3.99 -1.49
CA ILE A 33 -9.31 3.40 -2.60
C ILE A 33 -10.22 3.13 -3.79
N LYS A 34 -11.40 2.54 -3.58
CA LYS A 34 -12.37 2.31 -4.67
C LYS A 34 -12.82 3.62 -5.30
N GLY A 35 -13.19 4.62 -4.49
CA GLY A 35 -13.54 5.93 -5.00
C GLY A 35 -12.41 6.58 -5.82
N MET A 36 -11.16 6.41 -5.41
CA MET A 36 -10.01 6.92 -6.18
C MET A 36 -9.81 6.15 -7.49
N LEU A 37 -9.93 4.83 -7.47
CA LEU A 37 -9.82 3.97 -8.66
C LEU A 37 -10.95 4.26 -9.66
N ASP A 38 -12.16 4.57 -9.20
CA ASP A 38 -13.29 4.82 -10.09
C ASP A 38 -13.24 6.22 -10.73
N ASN A 39 -12.72 7.23 -10.01
CA ASN A 39 -12.84 8.63 -10.39
C ASN A 39 -11.55 9.25 -10.97
N TYR A 40 -10.39 8.64 -10.74
CA TYR A 40 -9.11 9.20 -11.15
C TYR A 40 -8.24 8.18 -11.88
N ASP A 41 -7.43 8.64 -12.84
CA ASP A 41 -6.46 7.82 -13.56
C ASP A 41 -5.09 7.80 -12.85
N HIS A 42 -5.11 7.75 -11.52
CA HIS A 42 -3.91 7.78 -10.68
C HIS A 42 -3.55 6.38 -10.21
N LYS A 43 -2.26 6.05 -10.20
CA LYS A 43 -1.79 4.75 -9.70
C LYS A 43 -1.79 4.74 -8.17
N ILE A 44 -2.24 3.63 -7.61
CA ILE A 44 -2.31 3.43 -6.17
C ILE A 44 -1.42 2.26 -5.78
N ALA A 45 -0.57 2.48 -4.79
CA ALA A 45 0.18 1.43 -4.13
C ALA A 45 -0.44 1.16 -2.75
N TYR A 46 -1.02 -0.03 -2.57
CA TYR A 46 -1.52 -0.48 -1.28
C TYR A 46 -0.48 -1.40 -0.62
N VAL A 47 -0.08 -1.07 0.59
CA VAL A 47 0.98 -1.74 1.33
C VAL A 47 0.39 -2.23 2.64
N SER A 48 0.59 -3.51 2.96
CA SER A 48 0.10 -4.05 4.23
C SER A 48 1.18 -4.85 4.96
N SER A 49 1.17 -4.73 6.28
CA SER A 49 1.92 -5.60 7.20
C SER A 49 1.11 -6.81 7.65
N GLY A 50 -0.20 -6.86 7.35
CA GLY A 50 -1.10 -7.95 7.68
C GLY A 50 -1.22 -8.97 6.53
N PRO A 51 -0.79 -10.24 6.70
CA PRO A 51 -0.82 -11.22 5.59
C PRO A 51 -2.23 -11.58 5.13
N ASN A 52 -3.22 -11.44 6.03
CA ASN A 52 -4.62 -11.74 5.74
C ASN A 52 -5.45 -10.51 5.36
N ASP A 53 -4.81 -9.35 5.24
CA ASP A 53 -5.46 -8.09 4.89
C ASP A 53 -6.25 -8.24 3.57
N PRO A 54 -7.58 -8.00 3.58
CA PRO A 54 -8.38 -8.13 2.37
C PRO A 54 -7.96 -7.19 1.24
N GLY A 55 -7.34 -6.05 1.56
CA GLY A 55 -6.82 -5.10 0.58
C GLY A 55 -5.72 -5.68 -0.30
N LEU A 56 -4.93 -6.64 0.22
CA LEU A 56 -3.93 -7.34 -0.59
C LEU A 56 -4.52 -8.18 -1.72
N ARG A 57 -5.81 -8.57 -1.61
CA ARG A 57 -6.51 -9.41 -2.57
C ARG A 57 -7.30 -8.60 -3.61
N LEU A 58 -7.41 -7.28 -3.45
CA LEU A 58 -8.08 -6.44 -4.44
C LEU A 58 -7.27 -6.41 -5.74
N LYS A 59 -7.95 -6.57 -6.87
CA LYS A 59 -7.34 -6.55 -8.20
C LYS A 59 -7.94 -5.40 -9.00
N ASP A 60 -7.07 -4.51 -9.46
CA ASP A 60 -7.40 -3.42 -10.39
C ASP A 60 -6.14 -3.08 -11.19
N ASN A 61 -6.29 -2.62 -12.43
CA ASN A 61 -5.15 -2.27 -13.30
C ASN A 61 -4.36 -1.05 -12.79
N LYS A 62 -5.00 -0.21 -11.97
CA LYS A 62 -4.40 0.98 -11.35
C LYS A 62 -3.98 0.75 -9.91
N LEU A 63 -4.21 -0.45 -9.36
CA LEU A 63 -3.84 -0.83 -8.01
C LEU A 63 -2.72 -1.85 -8.02
N THR A 64 -1.63 -1.57 -7.30
CA THR A 64 -0.61 -2.56 -6.98
C THR A 64 -0.57 -2.80 -5.49
N THR A 65 -0.59 -4.07 -5.07
CA THR A 65 -0.59 -4.46 -3.65
C THR A 65 0.76 -5.05 -3.26
N TYR A 66 1.23 -4.72 -2.05
CA TYR A 66 2.51 -5.18 -1.51
C TYR A 66 2.35 -5.67 -0.07
N PHE A 67 2.86 -6.87 0.21
CA PHE A 67 2.99 -7.37 1.57
C PHE A 67 4.45 -7.25 2.04
N ILE A 68 4.69 -6.35 2.99
CA ILE A 68 6.04 -6.06 3.49
C ILE A 68 6.39 -6.81 4.78
N GLY A 69 5.42 -7.48 5.40
CA GLY A 69 5.61 -8.13 6.70
C GLY A 69 5.67 -7.14 7.87
N SER A 70 5.97 -7.64 9.07
CA SER A 70 5.98 -6.85 10.31
C SER A 70 7.38 -6.74 10.94
N GLY A 71 7.50 -5.96 12.02
CA GLY A 71 8.74 -5.80 12.77
C GLY A 71 9.81 -5.05 11.99
N VAL A 72 10.99 -5.66 11.82
CA VAL A 72 12.16 -5.03 11.18
C VAL A 72 11.84 -4.56 9.75
N PHE A 73 11.08 -5.34 8.98
CA PHE A 73 10.73 -4.96 7.60
C PHE A 73 9.85 -3.71 7.54
N ARG A 74 8.94 -3.54 8.51
CA ARG A 74 8.12 -2.33 8.64
C ARG A 74 8.98 -1.12 9.01
N ILE A 75 9.96 -1.30 9.91
CA ILE A 75 10.89 -0.22 10.27
C ILE A 75 11.71 0.21 9.05
N LEU A 76 12.28 -0.75 8.31
CA LEU A 76 13.03 -0.48 7.08
C LEU A 76 12.15 0.19 6.02
N PHE A 77 10.90 -0.26 5.87
CA PHE A 77 9.94 0.37 4.96
C PHE A 77 9.80 1.87 5.24
N PHE A 78 9.44 2.25 6.46
CA PHE A 78 9.27 3.68 6.79
C PHE A 78 10.58 4.47 6.79
N GLN A 79 11.71 3.82 7.11
CA GLN A 79 13.01 4.48 7.09
C GLN A 79 13.44 4.88 5.67
N TYR A 80 13.09 4.07 4.67
CA TYR A 80 13.49 4.28 3.27
C TYR A 80 12.34 4.76 2.38
N LEU A 81 11.13 4.92 2.92
CA LEU A 81 9.97 5.37 2.15
C LEU A 81 10.18 6.82 1.72
N ASP A 82 10.48 7.00 0.44
CA ASP A 82 10.59 8.31 -0.21
C ASP A 82 9.37 8.53 -1.12
N THR A 83 8.35 9.21 -0.58
CA THR A 83 7.10 9.48 -1.30
C THR A 83 6.56 10.87 -1.00
N ALA A 84 5.87 11.45 -1.97
CA ALA A 84 5.20 12.74 -1.82
C ALA A 84 3.98 12.66 -0.88
N LEU A 85 3.32 11.50 -0.78
CA LEU A 85 2.11 11.32 0.03
C LEU A 85 1.93 9.87 0.49
N CYS A 86 1.81 9.68 1.81
CA CYS A 86 1.55 8.38 2.44
C CYS A 86 0.44 8.52 3.48
N TYR A 87 -0.61 7.69 3.35
CA TYR A 87 -1.64 7.53 4.36
C TYR A 87 -1.39 6.24 5.15
N SER A 88 -1.21 6.34 6.46
CA SER A 88 -0.98 5.18 7.34
C SER A 88 -2.08 5.10 8.40
N GLN A 89 -2.70 3.93 8.57
CA GLN A 89 -3.50 3.55 9.74
C GLN A 89 -3.03 2.20 10.27
#